data_AF-A0A2A4QGL0-F1
#
_entry.id   AF-A0A2A4QGL0-F1
#
_cell.length_a   1.000
_cell.length_b   1.000
_cell.length_c   1.000
_cell.angle_alpha   90.00
_cell.angle_beta   90.00
_cell.angle_gamma   90.00
#
_symmetry.space_group_name_H-M   'P 1'
#
loop_
_entity.id
_entity.type
_entity.pdbx_description
1 polymer ?
#
loop_
_entity_poly.entity_id
_entity_poly.type
_entity_poly.pdbx_seq_one_letter_code
_entity_poly.pdbx_strand_id
1 'polypeptide(L)'
;MSVGKLLLFLFIPVYSLAQTANKSQILVGGGPEDMVLDTIANKRILISCSERRDENTFDSGIWEYDFSLGKARKLELTFKEDRRFAPHGISLLHADGQSYLFVINHVSKKESEVIRFRITPDTLFEEVSFKNKCISHPNDLYAVGRDHFYFSNDNLFGGSLARYKEGTCTIISKGYSYANGIHVIGKVIYLSTTMGNRVYKLVEREGKTKYKKENLYKISGGDNFTITKRKTLLVTAHPKILKFIKHAKKKENKSPSMVYELDLKEGTSKVVYQD
;
A
#
# COMPACT_ATOMS: atom_id res chain seq x y z
N MET A 1 1.40 8.73 -62.77
CA MET A 1 1.98 8.81 -61.41
C MET A 1 0.84 9.02 -60.43
N SER A 2 0.47 7.98 -59.69
CA SER A 2 -0.62 8.02 -58.69
C SER A 2 -0.04 8.42 -57.33
N VAL A 3 -0.50 9.53 -56.78
CA VAL A 3 -0.09 10.00 -55.44
C VAL A 3 -1.02 9.34 -54.42
N GLY A 4 -0.49 8.36 -53.69
CA GLY A 4 -1.20 7.68 -52.62
C GLY A 4 -1.50 8.62 -51.46
N LYS A 5 -2.78 8.71 -51.06
CA LYS A 5 -3.21 9.42 -49.85
C LYS A 5 -2.76 8.64 -48.61
N LEU A 6 -1.82 9.21 -47.87
CA LEU A 6 -1.42 8.75 -46.54
C LEU A 6 -2.56 9.08 -45.55
N LEU A 7 -3.29 8.07 -45.07
CA LEU A 7 -4.24 8.26 -43.97
C LEU A 7 -3.47 8.46 -42.66
N LEU A 8 -3.49 9.68 -42.14
CA LEU A 8 -2.99 10.00 -40.81
C LEU A 8 -4.04 9.58 -39.77
N PHE A 9 -3.82 8.47 -39.06
CA PHE A 9 -4.63 8.11 -37.91
C PHE A 9 -4.30 9.06 -36.75
N LEU A 10 -5.12 10.09 -36.58
CA LEU A 10 -5.16 10.90 -35.36
C LEU A 10 -5.70 10.02 -34.23
N PHE A 11 -4.79 9.53 -33.37
CA PHE A 11 -5.17 8.99 -32.06
C PHE A 11 -5.71 10.16 -31.22
N ILE A 12 -7.03 10.32 -31.21
CA ILE A 12 -7.70 11.16 -30.23
C ILE A 12 -7.55 10.43 -28.88
N PRO A 13 -6.85 10.99 -27.88
CA PRO A 13 -6.86 10.41 -26.56
C PRO A 13 -8.30 10.45 -26.06
N VAL A 14 -8.89 9.28 -25.84
CA VAL A 14 -10.15 9.15 -25.12
C VAL A 14 -9.84 9.58 -23.69
N TYR A 15 -10.00 10.86 -23.40
CA TYR A 15 -10.10 11.34 -22.03
C TYR A 15 -11.32 10.66 -21.44
N SER A 16 -11.10 9.68 -20.55
CA SER A 16 -12.19 9.17 -19.73
C SER A 16 -12.80 10.37 -19.02
N LEU A 17 -14.09 10.60 -19.22
CA LEU A 17 -14.86 11.61 -18.50
C LEU A 17 -14.47 11.54 -17.03
N ALA A 18 -13.92 12.63 -16.50
CA ALA A 18 -13.65 12.78 -15.08
C ALA A 18 -14.95 12.42 -14.37
N GLN A 19 -14.94 11.33 -13.63
CA GLN A 19 -16.11 10.87 -12.91
C GLN A 19 -16.48 12.01 -11.96
N THR A 20 -17.56 12.73 -12.25
CA THR A 20 -18.19 13.71 -11.37
C THR A 20 -18.85 12.94 -10.22
N ALA A 21 -18.05 12.19 -9.48
CA ALA A 21 -18.48 11.54 -8.26
C ALA A 21 -18.67 12.64 -7.21
N ASN A 22 -19.79 12.60 -6.49
CA ASN A 22 -19.92 13.31 -5.23
C ASN A 22 -18.75 12.89 -4.33
N LYS A 23 -17.79 13.81 -4.12
CA LYS A 23 -16.63 13.56 -3.26
C LYS A 23 -17.00 13.95 -1.84
N SER A 24 -16.94 12.99 -0.92
CA SER A 24 -17.01 13.25 0.51
C SER A 24 -15.62 13.07 1.11
N GLN A 25 -15.15 14.08 1.84
CA GLN A 25 -13.89 13.98 2.56
C GLN A 25 -14.11 13.30 3.91
N ILE A 26 -13.32 12.27 4.21
CA ILE A 26 -13.23 11.70 5.55
C ILE A 26 -12.10 12.43 6.27
N LEU A 27 -12.42 13.08 7.40
CA LEU A 27 -11.44 13.79 8.21
C LEU A 27 -10.75 12.81 9.17
N VAL A 28 -9.43 12.71 9.07
CA VAL A 28 -8.56 11.85 9.89
C VAL A 28 -7.27 12.60 10.25
N GLY A 29 -6.36 11.93 10.97
CA GLY A 29 -5.05 12.48 11.30
C GLY A 29 -4.19 12.83 10.08
N GLY A 30 -3.16 13.65 10.33
CA GLY A 30 -2.22 14.08 9.30
C GLY A 30 -1.47 12.91 8.63
N GLY A 31 -1.20 13.06 7.34
CA GLY A 31 -0.47 12.07 6.54
C GLY A 31 -1.13 10.68 6.48
N PRO A 32 -2.41 10.56 6.08
CA PRO A 32 -3.00 9.26 5.76
C PRO A 32 -2.23 8.66 4.59
N GLU A 33 -1.68 7.47 4.78
CA GLU A 33 -0.74 6.86 3.84
C GLU A 33 -1.24 5.53 3.30
N ASP A 34 -1.80 4.67 4.16
CA ASP A 34 -2.37 3.39 3.77
C ASP A 34 -3.71 3.12 4.47
N MET A 35 -4.53 2.27 3.87
CA MET A 35 -5.84 1.91 4.40
C MET A 35 -6.28 0.49 4.02
N VAL A 36 -7.00 -0.16 4.93
CA VAL A 36 -7.55 -1.50 4.72
C VAL A 36 -9.03 -1.55 5.09
N LEU A 37 -9.80 -2.29 4.31
CA LEU A 37 -11.24 -2.46 4.50
C LEU A 37 -11.52 -3.65 5.42
N ASP A 38 -12.09 -3.39 6.59
CA ASP A 38 -12.59 -4.42 7.51
C ASP A 38 -14.07 -4.68 7.21
N THR A 39 -14.36 -5.66 6.35
CA THR A 39 -15.75 -6.07 6.05
C THR A 39 -16.22 -7.27 6.86
N ILE A 40 -15.31 -7.95 7.56
CA ILE A 40 -15.60 -9.20 8.26
C ILE A 40 -16.02 -8.91 9.70
N ALA A 41 -15.31 -8.03 10.40
CA ALA A 41 -15.57 -7.79 11.83
C ALA A 41 -16.48 -6.59 12.06
N ASN A 42 -16.15 -5.41 11.53
CA ASN A 42 -16.82 -4.16 11.96
C ASN A 42 -17.38 -3.27 10.84
N LYS A 43 -17.27 -3.65 9.55
CA LYS A 43 -17.70 -2.82 8.41
C LYS A 43 -17.17 -1.38 8.52
N ARG A 44 -15.84 -1.26 8.47
CA ARG A 44 -15.11 0.02 8.60
C ARG A 44 -13.92 0.06 7.65
N ILE A 45 -13.32 1.24 7.50
CA ILE A 45 -11.97 1.39 6.95
C ILE A 45 -11.02 1.65 8.11
N LEU A 46 -9.89 0.96 8.16
CA LEU A 46 -8.77 1.30 9.03
C LEU A 46 -7.76 2.09 8.21
N ILE A 47 -7.25 3.19 8.77
CA ILE A 47 -6.44 4.18 8.05
C ILE A 47 -5.18 4.46 8.87
N SER A 48 -4.02 4.20 8.28
CA SER A 48 -2.72 4.53 8.86
C SER A 48 -2.42 6.00 8.63
N CYS A 49 -2.31 6.78 9.72
CA CYS A 49 -2.02 8.20 9.67
C CYS A 49 -0.70 8.49 10.39
N SER A 50 0.20 9.20 9.72
CA SER A 50 1.47 9.61 10.30
C SER A 50 1.87 10.98 9.77
N GLU A 51 1.81 11.98 10.65
CA GLU A 51 2.26 13.34 10.34
C GLU A 51 3.79 13.36 10.23
N ARG A 52 4.30 13.80 9.08
CA ARG A 52 5.71 13.75 8.69
C ARG A 52 6.30 15.14 8.44
N ARG A 53 5.49 16.20 8.45
CA ARG A 53 5.87 17.60 8.21
C ARG A 53 6.04 18.36 9.51
N ASP A 54 5.10 18.19 10.43
CA ASP A 54 5.02 18.93 11.68
C ASP A 54 5.55 18.09 12.86
N GLU A 55 6.02 18.76 13.92
CA GLU A 55 6.44 18.07 15.16
C GLU A 55 5.24 17.54 15.95
N ASN A 56 4.06 18.13 15.75
CA ASN A 56 2.83 17.66 16.37
C ASN A 56 2.37 16.36 15.69
N THR A 57 2.62 15.26 16.36
CA THR A 57 2.25 13.91 15.94
C THR A 57 1.08 13.35 16.75
N PHE A 58 0.34 14.21 17.47
CA PHE A 58 -0.76 13.80 18.35
C PHE A 58 -1.81 12.96 17.61
N ASP A 59 -2.13 13.31 16.37
CA ASP A 59 -3.11 12.59 15.56
C ASP A 59 -2.52 11.42 14.74
N SER A 60 -1.20 11.17 14.82
CA SER A 60 -0.57 9.99 14.22
C SER A 60 -1.05 8.74 14.94
N GLY A 61 -1.45 7.72 14.19
CA GLY A 61 -1.98 6.48 14.71
C GLY A 61 -2.84 5.74 13.69
N ILE A 62 -3.59 4.76 14.17
CA ILE A 62 -4.59 4.07 13.36
C ILE A 62 -5.94 4.73 13.59
N TRP A 63 -6.52 5.25 12.52
CA TRP A 63 -7.87 5.78 12.50
C TRP A 63 -8.83 4.74 11.95
N GLU A 64 -10.09 4.85 12.31
CA GLU A 64 -11.17 4.16 11.61
C GLU A 64 -12.15 5.15 10.99
N TYR A 65 -12.84 4.69 9.95
CA TYR A 65 -14.09 5.27 9.47
C TYR A 65 -15.19 4.21 9.53
N ASP A 66 -16.19 4.42 10.38
CA ASP A 66 -17.35 3.56 10.52
C ASP A 66 -18.42 3.96 9.49
N PHE A 67 -18.77 3.04 8.59
CA PHE A 67 -19.77 3.31 7.55
C PHE A 67 -21.20 3.46 8.08
N SER A 68 -21.51 2.83 9.21
CA SER A 68 -22.84 2.90 9.82
C SER A 68 -23.07 4.23 10.51
N LEU A 69 -22.03 4.78 11.12
CA LEU A 69 -22.08 6.06 11.84
C LEU A 69 -21.73 7.25 10.95
N GLY A 70 -21.04 7.01 9.83
CA GLY A 70 -20.51 8.07 8.97
C GLY A 70 -19.46 8.94 9.67
N LYS A 71 -18.71 8.35 10.60
CA LYS A 71 -17.77 9.07 11.48
C LYS A 71 -16.39 8.41 11.47
N ALA A 72 -15.38 9.25 11.57
CA ALA A 72 -14.01 8.82 11.80
C ALA A 72 -13.59 9.08 13.24
N ARG A 73 -12.76 8.20 13.79
CA ARG A 73 -12.09 8.39 15.08
C ARG A 73 -10.74 7.69 15.11
N LYS A 74 -9.83 8.18 15.94
CA LYS A 74 -8.59 7.50 16.26
C LYS A 74 -8.88 6.29 17.15
N LEU A 75 -8.24 5.16 16.88
CA LEU A 75 -8.34 3.97 17.72
C LEU A 75 -7.32 4.04 18.87
N GLU A 76 -7.70 3.48 20.01
CA GLU A 76 -6.82 3.39 21.17
C GLU A 76 -5.72 2.34 20.93
N LEU A 77 -4.51 2.63 21.41
CA LEU A 77 -3.35 1.75 21.29
C LEU A 77 -2.89 1.32 22.68
N THR A 78 -2.84 0.01 22.91
CA THR A 78 -2.22 -0.56 24.11
C THR A 78 -0.90 -1.22 23.71
N PHE A 79 0.20 -0.53 23.99
CA PHE A 79 1.55 -1.07 23.82
C PHE A 79 1.97 -1.88 25.05
N LYS A 80 2.87 -2.83 24.85
CA LYS A 80 3.58 -3.51 25.94
C LYS A 80 4.64 -2.64 26.57
N GLU A 81 5.24 -1.75 25.77
CA GLU A 81 6.31 -0.86 26.15
C GLU A 81 6.17 0.47 25.38
N ASP A 82 6.40 1.58 26.08
CA ASP A 82 6.35 2.93 25.48
C ASP A 82 7.37 3.06 24.34
N ARG A 83 6.89 3.53 23.19
CA ARG A 83 7.72 3.79 22.03
C ARG A 83 7.10 4.84 21.11
N ARG A 84 7.92 5.41 20.23
CA ARG A 84 7.42 6.21 19.13
C ARG A 84 6.58 5.35 18.19
N PHE A 85 5.40 5.84 17.86
CA PHE A 85 4.51 5.24 16.87
C PHE A 85 4.36 6.16 15.66
N ALA A 86 4.94 5.75 14.53
CA ALA A 86 4.84 6.41 13.23
C ALA A 86 4.44 5.34 12.20
N PRO A 87 3.14 5.04 12.09
CA PRO A 87 2.67 3.95 11.24
C PRO A 87 2.81 4.28 9.74
N HIS A 88 2.98 3.25 8.92
CA HIS A 88 3.08 3.31 7.45
C HIS A 88 2.11 2.26 6.86
N GLY A 89 2.56 1.36 5.97
CA GLY A 89 1.73 0.30 5.43
C GLY A 89 1.11 -0.61 6.50
N ILE A 90 -0.12 -1.05 6.24
CA ILE A 90 -0.93 -1.88 7.15
C ILE A 90 -1.56 -3.07 6.42
N SER A 91 -1.75 -4.17 7.16
CA SER A 91 -2.42 -5.35 6.63
C SER A 91 -3.34 -5.98 7.67
N LEU A 92 -4.61 -6.18 7.29
CA LEU A 92 -5.59 -6.84 8.15
C LEU A 92 -5.65 -8.33 7.83
N LEU A 93 -5.38 -9.15 8.85
CA LEU A 93 -5.48 -10.60 8.80
C LEU A 93 -6.63 -11.07 9.69
N HIS A 94 -7.53 -11.89 9.15
CA HIS A 94 -8.49 -12.65 9.95
C HIS A 94 -8.01 -14.10 10.04
N ALA A 95 -7.74 -14.57 11.26
CA ALA A 95 -7.24 -15.91 11.54
C ALA A 95 -7.72 -16.38 12.92
N ASP A 96 -7.97 -17.67 13.08
CA ASP A 96 -8.33 -18.28 14.38
C ASP A 96 -9.52 -17.61 15.09
N GLY A 97 -10.51 -17.13 14.31
CA GLY A 97 -11.68 -16.42 14.84
C GLY A 97 -11.40 -15.00 15.35
N GLN A 98 -10.20 -14.47 15.11
CA GLN A 98 -9.76 -13.14 15.55
C GLN A 98 -9.26 -12.31 14.37
N SER A 99 -9.14 -11.01 14.62
CA SER A 99 -8.60 -10.05 13.65
C SER A 99 -7.28 -9.51 14.17
N TYR A 100 -6.31 -9.39 13.27
CA TYR A 100 -4.98 -8.89 13.55
C TYR A 100 -4.63 -7.79 12.57
N LEU A 101 -4.23 -6.62 13.07
CA LEU A 101 -3.67 -5.56 12.24
C LEU A 101 -2.16 -5.59 12.34
N PHE A 102 -1.51 -5.84 11.21
CA PHE A 102 -0.07 -5.68 11.07
C PHE A 102 0.20 -4.25 10.62
N VAL A 103 1.17 -3.61 11.26
CA VAL A 103 1.50 -2.21 11.04
C VAL A 103 3.01 -2.07 10.92
N ILE A 104 3.50 -1.52 9.82
CA ILE A 104 4.87 -1.01 9.76
C ILE A 104 4.97 0.20 10.68
N ASN A 105 5.91 0.18 11.61
CA ASN A 105 6.21 1.30 12.50
C ASN A 105 7.66 1.78 12.28
N HIS A 106 7.83 3.07 12.02
CA HIS A 106 9.15 3.70 11.92
C HIS A 106 9.56 4.33 13.26
N VAL A 107 10.27 3.56 14.08
CA VAL A 107 10.78 4.00 15.39
C VAL A 107 11.76 5.18 15.22
N SER A 108 12.61 5.13 14.20
CA SER A 108 13.54 6.21 13.85
C SER A 108 13.88 6.19 12.35
N LYS A 109 14.77 7.08 11.90
CA LYS A 109 15.31 7.05 10.53
C LYS A 109 16.09 5.77 10.20
N LYS A 110 16.52 5.00 11.19
CA LYS A 110 17.37 3.81 11.02
C LYS A 110 16.75 2.52 11.55
N GLU A 111 15.64 2.63 12.29
CA GLU A 111 14.99 1.49 12.93
C GLU A 111 13.52 1.49 12.55
N SER A 112 13.08 0.34 12.04
CA SER A 112 11.69 0.04 11.75
C SER A 112 11.35 -1.34 12.28
N GLU A 113 10.08 -1.55 12.54
CA GLU A 113 9.52 -2.82 13.00
C GLU A 113 8.19 -3.07 12.30
N VAL A 114 7.75 -4.33 12.30
CA VAL A 114 6.34 -4.65 11.99
C VAL A 114 5.68 -5.06 13.29
N ILE A 115 4.62 -4.38 13.69
CA ILE A 115 3.87 -4.71 14.90
C ILE A 115 2.61 -5.45 14.49
N ARG A 116 2.33 -6.59 15.13
CA ARG A 116 1.02 -7.25 15.04
C ARG A 116 0.21 -6.90 16.27
N PHE A 117 -0.91 -6.25 16.04
CA PHE A 117 -1.93 -5.97 17.04
C PHE A 117 -3.08 -6.96 16.90
N ARG A 118 -3.63 -7.43 18.02
CA ARG A 118 -4.99 -7.96 18.06
C ARG A 118 -5.94 -6.77 18.10
N ILE A 119 -6.95 -6.76 17.23
CA ILE A 119 -7.86 -5.60 17.09
C ILE A 119 -9.27 -5.93 17.61
N THR A 120 -9.83 -5.02 18.42
CA THR A 120 -11.24 -4.99 18.85
C THR A 120 -12.00 -3.87 18.09
N PRO A 121 -13.29 -3.62 18.35
CA PRO A 121 -13.99 -2.51 17.71
C PRO A 121 -13.35 -1.14 17.97
N ASP A 122 -12.63 -0.94 19.09
CA ASP A 122 -12.13 0.38 19.50
C ASP A 122 -10.63 0.43 19.83
N THR A 123 -9.98 -0.72 19.98
CA THR A 123 -8.62 -0.79 20.55
C THR A 123 -7.73 -1.76 19.77
N LEU A 124 -6.45 -1.42 19.67
CA LEU A 124 -5.39 -2.30 19.18
C LEU A 124 -4.49 -2.69 20.36
N PHE A 125 -4.38 -4.00 20.62
CA PHE A 125 -3.54 -4.56 21.67
C PHE A 125 -2.27 -5.15 21.04
N GLU A 126 -1.10 -4.60 21.38
CA GLU A 126 0.18 -5.12 20.88
C GLU A 126 0.36 -6.58 21.31
N GLU A 127 0.53 -7.47 20.34
CA GLU A 127 0.92 -8.86 20.63
C GLU A 127 2.41 -9.08 20.43
N VAL A 128 2.94 -8.64 19.30
CA VAL A 128 4.32 -8.91 18.89
C VAL A 128 4.86 -7.74 18.10
N SER A 129 6.10 -7.35 18.39
CA SER A 129 6.92 -6.52 17.51
C SER A 129 7.98 -7.40 16.81
N PHE A 130 7.90 -7.46 15.49
CA PHE A 130 8.86 -8.13 14.63
C PHE A 130 9.99 -7.16 14.27
N LYS A 131 11.17 -7.41 14.84
CA LYS A 131 12.42 -6.68 14.53
C LYS A 131 13.41 -7.61 13.85
N ASN A 132 13.98 -7.17 12.73
CA ASN A 132 15.02 -7.91 12.04
C ASN A 132 15.79 -7.00 11.09
N LYS A 133 17.08 -7.26 10.86
CA LYS A 133 17.90 -6.49 9.91
C LYS A 133 17.36 -6.48 8.47
N CYS A 134 16.56 -7.48 8.09
CA CYS A 134 15.86 -7.51 6.80
C CYS A 134 14.73 -6.46 6.68
N ILE A 135 14.18 -5.98 7.80
CA ILE A 135 13.16 -4.93 7.90
C ILE A 135 13.93 -3.62 8.00
N SER A 136 14.47 -3.18 6.87
CA SER A 136 15.41 -2.06 6.82
C SER A 136 14.70 -0.73 6.56
N HIS A 137 13.94 -0.66 5.47
CA HIS A 137 13.12 0.50 5.08
C HIS A 137 11.77 -0.01 4.59
N PRO A 138 10.98 -0.69 5.45
CA PRO A 138 9.73 -1.28 5.02
C PRO A 138 8.77 -0.19 4.54
N ASN A 139 8.05 -0.43 3.45
CA ASN A 139 7.11 0.54 2.88
C ASN A 139 5.66 0.05 3.03
N ASP A 140 5.37 -1.12 2.46
CA ASP A 140 4.08 -1.80 2.58
C ASP A 140 4.24 -3.28 2.93
N LEU A 141 3.19 -3.92 3.45
CA LEU A 141 3.19 -5.31 3.86
C LEU A 141 1.86 -6.03 3.55
N TYR A 142 1.93 -7.35 3.40
CA TYR A 142 0.73 -8.18 3.29
C TYR A 142 0.86 -9.41 4.19
N ALA A 143 -0.03 -9.49 5.17
CA ALA A 143 -0.09 -10.61 6.11
C ALA A 143 -0.87 -11.78 5.50
N VAL A 144 -0.27 -12.97 5.54
CA VAL A 144 -0.89 -14.23 5.09
C VAL A 144 -1.03 -15.25 6.21
N GLY A 145 -0.55 -14.92 7.40
CA GLY A 145 -0.62 -15.70 8.63
C GLY A 145 -0.06 -14.91 9.80
N ARG A 146 -0.27 -15.39 11.03
CA ARG A 146 0.14 -14.68 12.25
C ARG A 146 1.65 -14.41 12.27
N ASP A 147 2.46 -15.40 11.94
CA ASP A 147 3.91 -15.26 11.86
C ASP A 147 4.40 -15.41 10.41
N HIS A 148 3.58 -14.99 9.44
CA HIS A 148 3.89 -15.08 8.02
C HIS A 148 3.35 -13.87 7.25
N PHE A 149 4.26 -13.04 6.76
CA PHE A 149 3.92 -11.87 5.95
C PHE A 149 5.02 -11.56 4.93
N TYR A 150 4.62 -10.86 3.88
CA TYR A 150 5.53 -10.30 2.89
C TYR A 150 5.58 -8.80 3.06
N PHE A 151 6.71 -8.18 2.74
CA PHE A 151 6.86 -6.74 2.81
C PHE A 151 7.87 -6.22 1.80
N SER A 152 7.62 -5.02 1.30
CA SER A 152 8.57 -4.28 0.49
C SER A 152 9.54 -3.53 1.38
N ASN A 153 10.82 -3.48 1.01
CA ASN A 153 11.72 -2.44 1.50
C ASN A 153 11.95 -1.43 0.37
N ASP A 154 11.62 -0.17 0.61
CA ASP A 154 11.91 0.90 -0.33
C ASP A 154 13.42 1.21 -0.37
N ASN A 155 13.85 1.65 -1.54
CA ASN A 155 15.15 2.26 -1.80
C ASN A 155 15.10 2.78 -3.25
N LEU A 156 15.60 3.99 -3.48
CA LEU A 156 15.59 4.62 -4.80
C LEU A 156 16.24 3.75 -5.88
N PHE A 157 17.33 3.04 -5.55
CA PHE A 157 18.17 2.28 -6.48
C PHE A 157 18.48 0.85 -6.03
N GLY A 158 17.54 0.18 -5.36
CA GLY A 158 17.82 -1.18 -4.87
C GLY A 158 16.80 -1.76 -3.92
N GLY A 159 15.54 -1.36 -4.03
CA GLY A 159 14.46 -1.87 -3.21
C GLY A 159 14.32 -3.38 -3.32
N SER A 160 13.65 -3.97 -2.35
CA SER A 160 13.53 -5.42 -2.23
C SER A 160 12.13 -5.86 -1.81
N LEU A 161 11.83 -7.12 -2.09
CA LEU A 161 10.69 -7.84 -1.53
C LEU A 161 11.26 -8.87 -0.55
N ALA A 162 10.68 -8.91 0.63
CA ALA A 162 11.08 -9.80 1.72
C ALA A 162 9.89 -10.60 2.25
N ARG A 163 10.21 -11.67 2.94
CA ARG A 163 9.26 -12.54 3.64
C ARG A 163 9.73 -12.74 5.06
N TYR A 164 8.85 -12.55 6.03
CA TYR A 164 9.00 -13.08 7.37
C TYR A 164 8.13 -14.33 7.49
N LYS A 165 8.70 -15.45 7.95
CA LYS A 165 7.97 -16.68 8.24
C LYS A 165 8.60 -17.37 9.44
N GLU A 166 7.83 -17.54 10.52
CA GLU A 166 8.19 -18.37 11.69
C GLU A 166 9.60 -18.05 12.22
N GLY A 167 9.87 -16.78 12.51
CA GLY A 167 11.20 -16.34 13.00
C GLY A 167 12.25 -16.09 11.92
N THR A 168 12.05 -16.64 10.71
CA THR A 168 13.00 -16.46 9.60
C THR A 168 12.59 -15.28 8.73
N CYS A 169 13.50 -14.32 8.58
CA CYS A 169 13.33 -13.25 7.62
C CYS A 169 14.27 -13.38 6.43
N THR A 170 13.73 -13.30 5.20
CA THR A 170 14.48 -13.54 3.97
C THR A 170 14.14 -12.50 2.92
N ILE A 171 15.16 -11.89 2.31
CA ILE A 171 14.98 -11.11 1.08
C ILE A 171 14.77 -12.08 -0.08
N ILE A 172 13.57 -12.10 -0.66
CA ILE A 172 13.18 -13.06 -1.71
C ILE A 172 13.32 -12.50 -3.13
N SER A 173 13.39 -11.17 -3.28
CA SER A 173 13.66 -10.53 -4.55
C SER A 173 14.24 -9.13 -4.37
N LYS A 174 15.04 -8.64 -5.32
CA LYS A 174 15.74 -7.33 -5.26
C LYS A 174 15.70 -6.60 -6.62
N GLY A 175 16.23 -5.38 -6.62
CA GLY A 175 16.45 -4.58 -7.82
C GLY A 175 15.20 -3.83 -8.26
N TYR A 176 14.42 -3.34 -7.28
CA TYR A 176 13.25 -2.51 -7.53
C TYR A 176 13.63 -1.04 -7.34
N SER A 177 13.24 -0.18 -8.28
CA SER A 177 13.37 1.27 -8.10
C SER A 177 12.19 1.76 -7.25
N TYR A 178 12.43 1.89 -5.95
CA TYR A 178 11.43 2.26 -4.94
C TYR A 178 10.28 1.23 -4.87
N ALA A 179 10.55 0.06 -4.29
CA ALA A 179 9.51 -0.93 -3.99
C ALA A 179 8.51 -0.34 -2.99
N ASN A 180 7.22 -0.44 -3.30
CA ASN A 180 6.17 0.22 -2.55
C ASN A 180 5.05 -0.79 -2.23
N GLY A 181 3.82 -0.56 -2.67
CA GLY A 181 2.66 -1.40 -2.43
C GLY A 181 2.86 -2.89 -2.71
N ILE A 182 2.25 -3.73 -1.88
CA ILE A 182 2.24 -5.19 -2.01
C ILE A 182 0.83 -5.76 -1.89
N HIS A 183 0.54 -6.81 -2.67
CA HIS A 183 -0.67 -7.60 -2.50
C HIS A 183 -0.41 -9.07 -2.79
N VAL A 184 -1.16 -9.98 -2.16
CA VAL A 184 -1.02 -11.42 -2.40
C VAL A 184 -2.36 -12.04 -2.77
N ILE A 185 -2.39 -12.77 -3.89
CA ILE A 185 -3.55 -13.57 -4.31
C ILE A 185 -3.08 -15.02 -4.49
N GLY A 186 -3.46 -15.89 -3.54
CA GLY A 186 -2.98 -17.26 -3.51
C GLY A 186 -1.46 -17.31 -3.34
N LYS A 187 -0.74 -17.88 -4.33
CA LYS A 187 0.73 -17.96 -4.35
C LYS A 187 1.41 -16.84 -5.16
N VAL A 188 0.62 -15.86 -5.64
CA VAL A 188 1.09 -14.78 -6.49
C VAL A 188 1.21 -13.50 -5.66
N ILE A 189 2.39 -12.88 -5.71
CA ILE A 189 2.66 -11.59 -5.08
C ILE A 189 2.69 -10.51 -6.17
N TYR A 190 1.97 -9.43 -5.95
CA TYR A 190 1.99 -8.22 -6.75
C TYR A 190 2.78 -7.16 -6.01
N LEU A 191 3.66 -6.45 -6.72
CA LEU A 191 4.50 -5.42 -6.15
C LEU A 191 4.52 -4.20 -7.07
N SER A 192 4.18 -3.03 -6.56
CA SER A 192 4.30 -1.77 -7.29
C SER A 192 5.68 -1.16 -7.06
N THR A 193 6.10 -0.33 -8.01
CA THR A 193 7.31 0.48 -7.88
C THR A 193 7.02 1.91 -8.27
N THR A 194 7.23 2.82 -7.32
CA THR A 194 6.94 4.24 -7.51
C THR A 194 7.86 4.86 -8.54
N MET A 195 9.17 4.63 -8.44
CA MET A 195 10.16 5.17 -9.37
C MET A 195 10.42 4.24 -10.55
N GLY A 196 10.19 2.94 -10.37
CA GLY A 196 10.30 1.93 -11.43
C GLY A 196 9.15 1.97 -12.44
N ASN A 197 8.06 2.67 -12.12
CA ASN A 197 6.87 2.85 -12.95
C ASN A 197 6.27 1.53 -13.45
N ARG A 198 6.27 0.51 -12.59
CA ARG A 198 5.90 -0.86 -12.93
C ARG A 198 5.16 -1.54 -11.79
N VAL A 199 4.23 -2.41 -12.16
CA VAL A 199 3.70 -3.47 -11.31
C VAL A 199 4.33 -4.78 -11.75
N TYR A 200 4.90 -5.50 -10.79
CA TYR A 200 5.51 -6.81 -10.97
C TYR A 200 4.58 -7.91 -10.48
N LYS A 201 4.66 -9.06 -11.14
CA LYS A 201 4.12 -10.33 -10.67
C LYS A 201 5.27 -11.21 -10.19
N LEU A 202 5.12 -11.80 -9.01
CA LEU A 202 6.07 -12.74 -8.45
C LEU A 202 5.38 -14.05 -8.09
N VAL A 203 5.96 -15.15 -8.54
CA VAL A 203 5.47 -16.51 -8.23
C VAL A 203 6.62 -17.33 -7.69
N GLU A 204 6.39 -18.03 -6.58
CA GLU A 204 7.37 -18.96 -6.03
C GLU A 204 7.62 -20.10 -7.03
N ARG A 205 8.88 -20.38 -7.34
CA ARG A 205 9.22 -21.53 -8.19
C ARG A 205 9.12 -22.80 -7.34
N GLU A 206 8.47 -23.84 -7.86
CA GLU A 206 8.32 -25.11 -7.15
C GLU A 206 9.66 -25.64 -6.62
N GLY A 207 9.66 -26.03 -5.34
CA GLY A 207 10.82 -26.59 -4.65
C GLY A 207 11.98 -25.62 -4.39
N LYS A 208 11.82 -24.30 -4.60
CA LYS A 208 12.90 -23.31 -4.40
C LYS A 208 12.41 -22.07 -3.65
N THR A 209 13.26 -21.48 -2.81
CA THR A 209 13.08 -20.14 -2.21
C THR A 209 13.19 -18.99 -3.23
N LYS A 210 13.22 -19.31 -4.54
CA LYS A 210 13.42 -18.34 -5.62
C LYS A 210 12.09 -17.99 -6.26
N TYR A 211 11.83 -16.70 -6.42
CA TYR A 211 10.62 -16.19 -7.06
C TYR A 211 10.91 -15.84 -8.53
N LYS A 212 10.03 -16.24 -9.45
CA LYS A 212 10.04 -15.76 -10.83
C LYS A 212 9.40 -14.36 -10.84
N LYS A 213 10.17 -13.36 -11.27
CA LYS A 213 9.73 -11.96 -11.42
C LYS A 213 9.33 -11.69 -12.86
N GLU A 214 8.14 -11.14 -13.07
CA GLU A 214 7.60 -10.75 -14.38
C GLU A 214 7.11 -9.29 -14.35
N ASN A 215 7.36 -8.54 -15.40
CA ASN A 215 6.76 -7.21 -15.58
C ASN A 215 5.30 -7.42 -15.99
N LEU A 216 4.35 -6.90 -15.21
CA LEU A 216 2.93 -7.12 -15.46
C LEU A 216 2.28 -5.88 -16.07
N TYR A 217 2.46 -4.71 -15.46
CA TYR A 217 1.90 -3.44 -15.97
C TYR A 217 2.92 -2.31 -15.90
N LYS A 218 2.76 -1.32 -16.78
CA LYS A 218 3.45 -0.03 -16.71
C LYS A 218 2.53 0.99 -16.03
N ILE A 219 2.76 1.26 -14.75
CA ILE A 219 1.98 2.19 -13.94
C ILE A 219 2.94 3.25 -13.41
N SER A 220 2.78 4.50 -13.86
CA SER A 220 3.66 5.58 -13.44
C SER A 220 3.38 5.97 -12.00
N GLY A 221 4.41 6.00 -11.14
CA GLY A 221 4.25 6.40 -9.74
C GLY A 221 3.38 5.46 -8.91
N GLY A 222 3.34 4.17 -9.26
CA GLY A 222 2.54 3.18 -8.53
C GLY A 222 2.87 3.14 -7.04
N ASP A 223 1.81 3.03 -6.23
CA ASP A 223 1.84 3.08 -4.77
C ASP A 223 1.09 1.84 -4.21
N ASN A 224 0.35 1.94 -3.12
CA ASN A 224 -0.35 0.83 -2.46
C ASN A 224 -1.46 0.17 -3.31
N PHE A 225 -1.80 -1.07 -2.94
CA PHE A 225 -2.83 -1.88 -3.61
C PHE A 225 -4.05 -2.10 -2.73
N THR A 226 -5.19 -2.33 -3.38
CA THR A 226 -6.31 -3.03 -2.75
C THR A 226 -6.99 -3.94 -3.76
N ILE A 227 -7.92 -4.78 -3.30
CA ILE A 227 -8.66 -5.69 -4.16
C ILE A 227 -10.15 -5.40 -4.09
N THR A 228 -10.82 -5.37 -5.24
CA THR A 228 -12.27 -5.25 -5.30
C THR A 228 -12.93 -6.60 -4.97
N LYS A 229 -14.22 -6.57 -4.63
CA LYS A 229 -15.03 -7.80 -4.48
C LYS A 229 -15.03 -8.69 -5.73
N ARG A 230 -14.73 -8.13 -6.90
CA ARG A 230 -14.62 -8.85 -8.18
C ARG A 230 -13.22 -9.46 -8.41
N LYS A 231 -12.36 -9.45 -7.38
CA LYS A 231 -10.96 -9.88 -7.42
C LYS A 231 -10.11 -9.10 -8.42
N THR A 232 -10.48 -7.85 -8.68
CA THR A 232 -9.70 -6.94 -9.52
C THR A 232 -8.76 -6.14 -8.65
N LEU A 233 -7.50 -6.03 -9.07
CA LEU A 233 -6.48 -5.30 -8.32
C LEU A 233 -6.61 -3.81 -8.63
N LEU A 234 -6.76 -2.99 -7.60
CA LEU A 234 -6.66 -1.54 -7.69
C LEU A 234 -5.28 -1.12 -7.22
N VAL A 235 -4.64 -0.21 -7.94
CA VAL A 235 -3.36 0.38 -7.54
C VAL A 235 -3.48 1.90 -7.56
N THR A 236 -3.13 2.52 -6.44
CA THR A 236 -3.02 3.98 -6.35
C THR A 236 -1.71 4.43 -7.00
N ALA A 237 -1.65 5.69 -7.41
CA ALA A 237 -0.45 6.21 -8.05
C ALA A 237 -0.31 7.73 -7.91
N HIS A 238 0.94 8.17 -7.87
CA HIS A 238 1.35 9.57 -7.97
C HIS A 238 1.85 9.86 -9.40
N PRO A 239 0.97 10.24 -10.35
CA PRO A 239 1.35 10.41 -11.76
C PRO A 239 2.39 11.52 -11.99
N LYS A 240 2.59 12.41 -11.01
CA LYS A 240 3.55 13.52 -11.06
C LYS A 240 4.45 13.52 -9.82
N ILE A 241 5.44 12.64 -9.78
CA ILE A 241 6.38 12.47 -8.65
C ILE A 241 6.98 13.79 -8.15
N LEU A 242 7.39 14.71 -9.03
CA LEU A 242 7.93 16.01 -8.60
C LEU A 242 6.89 16.87 -7.85
N LYS A 243 5.61 16.79 -8.21
CA LYS A 243 4.52 17.44 -7.47
C LYS A 243 4.28 16.74 -6.14
N PHE A 244 4.32 15.40 -6.11
CA PHE A 244 4.22 14.63 -4.88
C PHE A 244 5.32 15.00 -3.88
N ILE A 245 6.58 15.09 -4.30
CA ILE A 245 7.69 15.52 -3.42
C ILE A 245 7.46 16.94 -2.87
N LYS A 246 6.97 17.87 -3.70
CA LYS A 246 6.62 19.22 -3.25
C LYS A 246 5.46 19.22 -2.25
N HIS A 247 4.45 18.38 -2.48
CA HIS A 247 3.34 18.16 -1.55
C HIS A 247 3.82 17.57 -0.23
N ALA A 248 4.62 16.50 -0.25
CA ALA A 248 5.16 15.85 0.94
C ALA A 248 5.89 16.85 1.84
N LYS A 249 6.63 17.81 1.26
CA LYS A 249 7.30 18.88 2.01
C LYS A 249 6.38 19.99 2.53
N LYS A 250 5.34 20.36 1.79
CA LYS A 250 4.42 21.48 2.12
C LYS A 250 3.01 21.16 1.64
N LYS A 251 2.05 21.15 2.58
CA LYS A 251 0.65 20.72 2.34
C LYS A 251 -0.09 21.57 1.31
N GLU A 252 0.31 22.82 1.12
CA GLU A 252 -0.28 23.79 0.19
C GLU A 252 -0.03 23.40 -1.27
N ASN A 253 1.09 22.72 -1.56
CA ASN A 253 1.40 22.24 -2.89
C ASN A 253 0.50 21.05 -3.23
N LYS A 254 -0.42 21.19 -4.17
CA LYS A 254 -1.29 20.07 -4.59
C LYS A 254 -0.51 19.07 -5.46
N SER A 255 -0.72 17.77 -5.20
CA SER A 255 -0.25 16.68 -6.05
C SER A 255 -1.45 15.91 -6.58
N PRO A 256 -1.51 15.62 -7.89
CA PRO A 256 -2.53 14.72 -8.42
C PRO A 256 -2.27 13.29 -7.95
N SER A 257 -3.34 12.52 -7.89
CA SER A 257 -3.43 11.10 -7.58
C SER A 257 -4.28 10.40 -8.65
N MET A 258 -4.00 9.11 -8.86
CA MET A 258 -4.76 8.26 -9.78
C MET A 258 -5.01 6.90 -9.13
N VAL A 259 -6.09 6.25 -9.53
CA VAL A 259 -6.33 4.84 -9.25
C VAL A 259 -6.51 4.09 -10.56
N TYR A 260 -5.74 3.03 -10.73
CA TYR A 260 -5.87 2.11 -11.86
C TYR A 260 -6.55 0.84 -11.42
N GLU A 261 -7.51 0.37 -12.21
CA GLU A 261 -8.01 -0.98 -12.15
C GLU A 261 -7.20 -1.86 -13.11
N LEU A 262 -6.61 -2.94 -12.60
CA LEU A 262 -5.77 -3.88 -13.35
C LEU A 262 -6.54 -5.16 -13.62
N ASP A 263 -6.82 -5.43 -14.90
CA ASP A 263 -7.43 -6.69 -15.33
C ASP A 263 -6.35 -7.76 -15.46
N LEU A 264 -6.31 -8.66 -14.49
CA LEU A 264 -5.32 -9.74 -14.40
C LEU A 264 -5.51 -10.84 -15.45
N LYS A 265 -6.68 -10.92 -16.10
CA LYS A 265 -6.97 -11.92 -17.15
C LYS A 265 -6.59 -11.38 -18.52
N GLU A 266 -7.06 -10.19 -18.83
CA GLU A 266 -6.84 -9.55 -20.13
C GLU A 266 -5.47 -8.85 -20.23
N GLY A 267 -4.79 -8.64 -19.09
CA GLY A 267 -3.51 -7.95 -19.06
C GLY A 267 -3.63 -6.45 -19.37
N THR A 268 -4.83 -5.88 -19.20
CA THR A 268 -5.10 -4.46 -19.44
C THR A 268 -5.21 -3.67 -18.14
N SER A 269 -5.06 -2.35 -18.23
CA SER A 269 -5.35 -1.44 -17.11
C SER A 269 -6.20 -0.28 -17.59
N LYS A 270 -7.02 0.27 -16.69
CA LYS A 270 -7.79 1.49 -16.93
C LYS A 270 -7.76 2.40 -15.72
N VAL A 271 -7.83 3.71 -15.95
CA VAL A 271 -7.98 4.70 -14.87
C VAL A 271 -9.43 4.67 -14.40
N VAL A 272 -9.64 4.51 -13.10
CA VAL A 272 -10.97 4.54 -12.46
C VAL A 272 -11.17 5.74 -11.56
N TYR A 273 -10.09 6.43 -11.19
CA TYR A 273 -10.13 7.70 -10.48
C TYR A 273 -8.94 8.58 -10.87
N GLN A 274 -9.18 9.88 -10.96
CA GLN A 274 -8.16 10.91 -11.13
C GLN A 274 -8.64 12.21 -10.50
N ASP A 275 -7.73 12.95 -9.86
CA ASP A 275 -7.92 14.34 -9.43
C ASP A 275 -6.93 15.33 -10.06
#